data_AF-A0AAD1FI16-F1
#
_entry.id   AF-A0AAD1FI16-F1
#
_cell.length_a   1.000
_cell.length_b   1.000
_cell.length_c   1.000
_cell.angle_alpha   90.00
_cell.angle_beta   90.00
_cell.angle_gamma   90.00
#
_symmetry.space_group_name_H-M   'P 1'
#
loop_
_entity.id
_entity.type
_entity.pdbx_description
1 polymer ?
#
loop_
_entity_poly.entity_id
_entity_poly.type
_entity_poly.pdbx_seq_one_letter_code
_entity_poly.pdbx_strand_id
1 'polypeptide(L)'
;MSIRFALGSVLVLMASVSFAATPAAKGAKESNNYYLNWQERNGAIALDSVCSKNEKGTKQFQSCQKHAQVIFRNSCTRSKDPASKWCVAQAQYKP
;
A
#
# COMPACT_ATOMS: atom_id res chain seq x y z
N MET A 1 -14.38 -16.33 64.70
CA MET A 1 -15.54 -15.41 64.74
C MET A 1 -15.05 -14.00 64.39
N SER A 2 -15.86 -13.22 63.65
CA SER A 2 -15.63 -11.84 63.16
C SER A 2 -14.74 -11.75 61.90
N ILE A 3 -15.20 -11.71 60.64
CA ILE A 3 -16.23 -10.94 59.89
C ILE A 3 -15.87 -9.47 59.63
N ARG A 4 -15.44 -9.25 58.37
CA ARG A 4 -15.69 -8.14 57.41
C ARG A 4 -15.07 -6.76 57.62
N PHE A 5 -14.38 -6.31 56.56
CA PHE A 5 -14.68 -5.04 55.91
C PHE A 5 -14.68 -5.21 54.38
N ALA A 6 -15.82 -4.90 53.77
CA ALA A 6 -15.99 -4.75 52.34
C ALA A 6 -15.72 -3.28 51.96
N LEU A 7 -14.89 -3.09 50.95
CA LEU A 7 -14.77 -1.84 50.19
C LEU A 7 -14.87 -2.30 48.72
N GLY A 8 -15.98 -2.14 48.01
CA GLY A 8 -16.90 -1.00 48.02
C GLY A 8 -16.50 -0.06 46.89
N SER A 9 -16.74 -0.52 45.66
CA SER A 9 -17.03 0.24 44.43
C SER A 9 -16.26 1.53 44.15
N VAL A 10 -15.37 1.47 43.16
CA VAL A 10 -15.17 2.58 42.22
C VAL A 10 -15.42 2.05 40.81
N LEU A 11 -16.67 2.20 40.36
CA LEU A 11 -17.02 2.12 38.95
C LEU A 11 -16.41 3.35 38.27
N VAL A 12 -15.30 3.15 37.57
CA VAL A 12 -14.73 4.18 36.70
C VAL A 12 -15.67 4.31 35.49
N LEU A 13 -16.44 5.40 35.49
CA LEU A 13 -17.14 5.90 34.31
C LEU A 13 -16.09 6.32 33.27
N MET A 14 -15.70 5.38 32.40
CA MET A 14 -14.99 5.71 31.17
C MET A 14 -15.98 6.41 30.24
N ALA A 15 -15.90 7.74 30.23
CA ALA A 15 -16.63 8.59 29.32
C ALA A 15 -16.37 8.15 27.88
N SER A 16 -17.47 7.91 27.17
CA SER A 16 -17.55 7.58 25.77
C SER A 16 -16.91 8.68 24.91
N VAL A 17 -15.64 8.49 24.56
CA VAL A 17 -15.04 9.18 23.43
C VAL A 17 -15.55 8.53 22.16
N SER A 18 -16.63 9.10 21.64
CA SER A 18 -17.04 8.93 20.26
C SER A 18 -15.92 9.43 19.35
N PHE A 19 -14.99 8.54 19.01
CA PHE A 19 -14.09 8.76 17.87
C PHE A 19 -14.91 8.61 16.59
N ALA A 20 -15.63 9.67 16.27
CA ALA A 20 -16.10 9.96 14.93
C ALA A 20 -14.86 10.27 14.07
N ALA A 21 -14.21 9.22 13.60
CA ALA A 21 -13.41 9.19 12.38
C ALA A 21 -12.93 7.75 12.23
N THR A 22 -13.77 6.87 11.71
CA THR A 22 -13.24 5.93 10.74
C THR A 22 -12.58 6.79 9.66
N PRO A 23 -11.25 6.78 9.46
CA PRO A 23 -10.83 6.93 8.10
C PRO A 23 -11.52 5.77 7.42
N ALA A 24 -12.51 6.08 6.59
CA ALA A 24 -12.85 5.18 5.51
C ALA A 24 -11.54 5.00 4.75
N ALA A 25 -10.73 4.04 5.19
CA ALA A 25 -9.95 3.23 4.31
C ALA A 25 -10.99 2.51 3.44
N LYS A 26 -11.58 3.27 2.51
CA LYS A 26 -11.74 2.86 1.14
C LYS A 26 -10.32 2.51 0.64
N GLY A 27 -9.72 1.47 1.22
CA GLY A 27 -9.22 0.40 0.41
C GLY A 27 -10.45 -0.21 -0.24
N ALA A 28 -11.05 0.53 -1.19
CA ALA A 28 -11.49 -0.12 -2.38
C ALA A 28 -10.22 -0.84 -2.82
N LYS A 29 -10.13 -2.13 -2.48
CA LYS A 29 -9.41 -3.05 -3.33
C LYS A 29 -10.18 -2.91 -4.63
N GLU A 30 -9.80 -1.90 -5.43
CA GLU A 30 -10.05 -1.84 -6.84
C GLU A 30 -9.64 -3.26 -7.25
N SER A 31 -10.63 -4.10 -7.53
CA SER A 31 -10.39 -5.47 -7.98
C SER A 31 -9.78 -5.27 -9.35
N ASN A 32 -8.49 -5.02 -9.30
CA ASN A 32 -7.70 -4.50 -10.37
C ASN A 32 -7.49 -5.66 -11.31
N ASN A 33 -8.46 -5.84 -12.21
CA ASN A 33 -8.37 -6.73 -13.36
C ASN A 33 -7.34 -6.17 -14.34
N TYR A 34 -6.12 -5.95 -13.87
CA TYR A 34 -4.98 -5.64 -14.68
C TYR A 34 -3.85 -6.62 -14.38
N TYR A 35 -3.05 -6.87 -15.40
CA TYR A 35 -1.86 -7.70 -15.30
C TYR A 35 -0.66 -6.83 -15.02
N LEU A 36 -0.18 -6.86 -13.78
CA LEU A 36 1.09 -6.22 -13.44
C LEU A 36 2.24 -7.12 -13.90
N ASN A 37 3.02 -6.64 -14.86
CA ASN A 37 4.16 -7.36 -15.41
C ASN A 37 5.28 -6.39 -15.81
N TRP A 38 6.50 -6.89 -15.85
CA TRP A 38 7.66 -6.27 -16.48
C TRP A 38 8.70 -7.35 -16.78
N GLN A 39 9.63 -7.03 -17.66
CA GLN A 39 10.81 -7.83 -17.95
C GLN A 39 12.03 -7.15 -17.31
N GLU A 40 13.04 -7.96 -17.01
CA GLU A 40 14.34 -7.46 -16.58
C GLU A 40 15.36 -7.73 -17.69
N ARG A 41 16.13 -6.70 -18.07
CA ARG A 41 17.18 -6.78 -19.09
C ARG A 41 18.45 -6.19 -18.49
N ASN A 42 19.54 -6.96 -18.46
CA ASN A 42 20.83 -6.53 -17.90
C ASN A 42 20.74 -6.01 -16.46
N GLY A 43 19.93 -6.65 -15.62
CA GLY A 43 19.74 -6.24 -14.21
C GLY A 43 18.88 -5.00 -14.01
N ALA A 44 18.36 -4.38 -15.08
CA ALA A 44 17.45 -3.26 -15.03
C ALA A 44 16.02 -3.67 -15.43
N ILE A 45 15.02 -2.97 -14.90
CA ILE A 45 13.62 -3.17 -15.32
C ILE A 45 13.43 -2.50 -16.68
N ALA A 46 13.00 -3.27 -17.68
CA ALA A 46 12.68 -2.75 -19.00
C ALA A 46 11.35 -1.99 -18.95
N LEU A 47 11.41 -0.66 -18.86
CA LEU A 47 10.24 0.19 -18.62
C LEU A 47 9.21 0.10 -19.76
N ASP A 48 9.64 -0.18 -20.99
CA ASP A 48 8.80 -0.43 -22.16
C ASP A 48 7.90 -1.68 -22.02
N SER A 49 8.30 -2.62 -21.15
CA SER A 49 7.57 -3.86 -20.91
C SER A 49 6.58 -3.78 -19.74
N VAL A 50 6.58 -2.66 -18.99
CA VAL A 50 5.71 -2.50 -17.83
C VAL A 50 4.25 -2.47 -18.28
N CYS A 51 3.42 -3.29 -17.65
CA CYS A 51 1.99 -3.40 -17.98
C CYS A 51 1.68 -3.82 -19.43
N SER A 52 2.66 -4.36 -20.16
CA SER A 52 2.53 -4.70 -21.58
C SER A 52 1.48 -5.77 -21.88
N LYS A 53 1.01 -6.51 -20.86
CA LYS A 53 -0.08 -7.48 -21.00
C LYS A 53 -1.48 -6.85 -20.99
N ASN A 54 -1.59 -5.56 -20.71
CA ASN A 54 -2.86 -4.83 -20.74
C ASN A 54 -2.98 -4.03 -22.03
N GLU A 55 -4.20 -3.90 -22.54
CA GLU A 55 -4.49 -3.11 -23.73
C GLU A 55 -4.27 -1.61 -23.46
N LYS A 56 -3.43 -0.97 -24.28
CA LYS A 56 -3.10 0.46 -24.14
C LYS A 56 -4.34 1.33 -24.29
N GLY A 57 -4.40 2.42 -23.54
CA GLY A 57 -5.53 3.37 -23.56
C GLY A 57 -6.74 2.95 -22.72
N THR A 58 -6.79 1.71 -22.24
CA THR A 58 -7.84 1.25 -21.33
C THR A 58 -7.62 1.75 -19.90
N LYS A 59 -8.70 1.76 -19.10
CA LYS A 59 -8.61 2.03 -17.65
C LYS A 59 -7.72 1.02 -16.93
N GLN A 60 -7.72 -0.24 -17.37
CA GLN A 60 -6.87 -1.29 -16.80
C GLN A 60 -5.38 -0.98 -16.98
N PHE A 61 -4.98 -0.53 -18.18
CA PHE A 61 -3.61 -0.09 -18.43
C PHE A 61 -3.22 1.09 -17.55
N GLN A 62 -4.09 2.11 -17.43
CA GLN A 62 -3.84 3.26 -16.55
C GLN A 62 -3.73 2.87 -15.07
N SER A 63 -4.61 1.99 -14.58
CA SER A 63 -4.56 1.49 -13.19
C SER A 63 -3.30 0.64 -12.97
N CYS A 64 -2.92 -0.21 -13.93
CA CYS A 64 -1.67 -0.95 -13.88
C CYS A 64 -0.46 -0.02 -13.79
N GLN A 65 -0.44 1.01 -14.63
CA GLN A 65 0.65 1.97 -14.68
C GLN A 65 0.83 2.71 -13.34
N LYS A 66 -0.27 3.19 -12.76
CA LYS A 66 -0.28 3.81 -11.43
C LYS A 66 0.22 2.84 -10.35
N HIS A 67 -0.23 1.59 -10.40
CA HIS A 67 0.21 0.59 -9.44
C HIS A 67 1.69 0.25 -9.59
N ALA A 68 2.20 0.10 -10.81
CA ALA A 68 3.61 -0.13 -11.08
C ALA A 68 4.49 0.98 -10.51
N GLN A 69 4.07 2.24 -10.65
CA GLN A 69 4.78 3.38 -10.06
C GLN A 69 4.86 3.27 -8.52
N VAL A 70 3.76 2.89 -7.86
CA VAL A 70 3.74 2.66 -6.40
C VAL A 70 4.65 1.51 -6.01
N ILE A 71 4.65 0.41 -6.76
CA ILE A 71 5.52 -0.74 -6.51
C ILE A 71 7.00 -0.34 -6.65
N PHE A 72 7.39 0.37 -7.71
CA PHE A 72 8.78 0.81 -7.88
C PHE A 72 9.23 1.73 -6.76
N ARG A 73 8.39 2.71 -6.36
CA ARG A 73 8.67 3.58 -5.20
C ARG A 73 8.86 2.78 -3.91
N ASN A 74 7.89 1.92 -3.58
CA ASN A 74 7.94 1.16 -2.33
C ASN A 74 9.11 0.17 -2.32
N SER A 75 9.45 -0.43 -3.46
CA SER A 75 10.61 -1.32 -3.58
C SER A 75 11.93 -0.55 -3.50
N CYS A 76 12.03 0.64 -4.07
CA CYS A 76 13.19 1.52 -3.91
C CYS A 76 13.42 1.87 -2.42
N THR A 77 12.36 2.33 -1.73
CA THR A 77 12.43 2.63 -0.28
C THR A 77 12.89 1.43 0.54
N ARG A 78 12.45 0.21 0.18
CA ARG A 78 12.85 -1.03 0.87
C ARG A 78 14.28 -1.47 0.55
N SER A 79 14.76 -1.24 -0.67
CA SER A 79 16.09 -1.69 -1.11
C SER A 79 17.21 -0.97 -0.37
N LYS A 80 17.00 0.28 0.08
CA LYS A 80 18.00 1.17 0.70
C LYS A 80 19.27 1.44 -0.14
N ASP A 81 19.37 0.84 -1.32
CA ASP A 81 20.41 1.06 -2.33
C ASP A 81 19.88 1.97 -3.44
N PRO A 82 20.44 3.19 -3.58
CA PRO A 82 20.08 4.12 -4.65
C PRO A 82 20.35 3.58 -6.06
N ALA A 83 21.32 2.67 -6.22
CA ALA A 83 21.66 2.05 -7.50
C ALA A 83 20.78 0.83 -7.83
N SER A 84 19.88 0.44 -6.93
CA SER A 84 19.00 -0.70 -7.17
C SER A 84 18.12 -0.47 -8.40
N LYS A 85 17.83 -1.56 -9.12
CA LYS A 85 16.93 -1.55 -10.28
C LYS A 85 15.57 -0.90 -9.99
N TRP A 86 15.11 -0.96 -8.74
CA TRP A 86 13.87 -0.35 -8.29
C TRP A 86 13.94 1.18 -8.22
N CYS A 87 15.04 1.74 -7.71
CA CYS A 87 15.23 3.18 -7.63
C CYS A 87 15.49 3.78 -9.02
N VAL A 88 16.27 3.09 -9.85
CA VAL A 88 16.47 3.49 -11.26
C VAL A 88 15.14 3.47 -12.01
N ALA A 89 14.36 2.39 -11.88
CA ALA A 89 13.04 2.29 -12.49
C ALA A 89 12.09 3.37 -11.96
N GLN A 90 12.06 3.62 -10.66
CA GLN A 90 11.21 4.67 -10.09
C GLN A 90 11.56 6.08 -10.59
N ALA A 91 12.84 6.39 -10.77
CA ALA A 91 13.28 7.68 -11.30
C ALA A 91 12.93 7.88 -12.78
N GLN A 92 12.97 6.80 -13.57
CA GLN A 92 12.78 6.85 -15.02
C GLN A 92 11.35 6.55 -15.49
N TYR A 93 10.56 5.84 -14.68
CA TYR A 93 9.22 5.41 -15.05
C TYR A 93 8.21 6.57 -14.99
N LYS A 94 7.77 7.02 -16.18
CA LYS A 94 6.77 8.06 -16.39
C LYS A 94 5.58 7.49 -17.17
N PRO A 95 4.56 6.97 -16.46
CA PRO A 95 3.40 6.37 -17.10
C PRO A 95 2.54 7.35 -17.89
#